data_AF-A0A842SGA4-F1
#
_entry.id   AF-A0A842SGA4-F1
#
_cell.length_a   1.000
_cell.length_b   1.000
_cell.length_c   1.000
_cell.angle_alpha   90.00
_cell.angle_beta   90.00
_cell.angle_gamma   90.00
#
_symmetry.space_group_name_H-M   'P 1'
#
loop_
_entity.id
_entity.type
_entity.pdbx_description
1 polymer ?
#
loop_
_entity_poly.entity_id
_entity_poly.type
_entity_poly.pdbx_seq_one_letter_code
_entity_poly.pdbx_strand_id
1 'polypeptide(L)'
;MIQKIQLTSEECCFCAKKAITKTSQGFNSCNSHKNIKLNRPECICGGSLKKSGDEEVFNCDLCHKQWTTDVLFAQEKIALKEHHTNKLTFEKINKSKDLISDVSCDKLFYCSDGTILKNLDELCRYMKDITKNVFYYHVKDSKNDFADWVELVINDKRLAKNLRKHNNSKAMYKTLKNRNDRLNTRAK
;
A
#
# COMPACT_ATOMS: atom_id res chain seq x y z
N MET A 1 -28.03 -7.63 40.33
CA MET A 1 -28.18 -6.22 39.91
C MET A 1 -27.02 -5.92 38.96
N ILE A 2 -27.21 -6.08 37.64
CA ILE A 2 -26.13 -5.93 36.66
C ILE A 2 -26.04 -4.45 36.29
N GLN A 3 -24.92 -3.80 36.59
CA GLN A 3 -24.67 -2.40 36.25
C GLN A 3 -24.61 -2.24 34.73
N LYS A 4 -25.55 -1.49 34.16
CA LYS A 4 -25.45 -0.95 32.81
C LYS A 4 -24.33 0.09 32.80
N ILE A 5 -23.22 -0.19 32.12
CA ILE A 5 -22.15 0.80 31.94
C ILE A 5 -22.60 1.73 30.81
N GLN A 6 -23.16 2.89 31.17
CA GLN A 6 -23.32 4.00 30.24
C GLN A 6 -21.95 4.65 30.04
N LEU A 7 -21.26 4.26 28.97
CA LEU A 7 -19.98 4.87 28.61
C LEU A 7 -20.21 6.33 28.24
N THR A 8 -19.61 7.24 29.00
CA THR A 8 -19.64 8.66 28.66
C THR A 8 -18.61 8.96 27.57
N SER A 9 -18.75 10.10 26.88
CA SER A 9 -17.82 10.53 25.82
C SER A 9 -16.39 10.82 26.33
N GLU A 10 -16.12 10.63 27.62
CA GLU A 10 -14.81 10.82 28.25
C GLU A 10 -14.15 9.49 28.64
N GLU A 11 -14.82 8.37 28.41
CA GLU A 11 -14.35 7.04 28.80
C GLU A 11 -13.85 6.22 27.62
N CYS A 12 -12.85 5.39 27.90
CA CYS A 12 -12.27 4.46 26.97
C CYS A 12 -13.32 3.40 26.61
N CYS A 13 -13.67 3.32 25.33
CA CYS A 13 -14.66 2.37 24.82
C CYS A 13 -14.27 0.91 25.08
N PHE A 14 -13.01 0.65 25.46
CA PHE A 14 -12.49 -0.69 25.67
C PHE A 14 -12.51 -1.15 27.14
N CYS A 15 -12.35 -0.24 28.09
CA CYS A 15 -12.21 -0.60 29.50
C CYS A 15 -12.91 0.36 30.49
N ALA A 16 -13.68 1.33 30.00
CA ALA A 16 -14.36 2.36 30.79
C ALA A 16 -13.44 3.24 31.67
N LYS A 17 -12.11 3.08 31.59
CA LYS A 17 -11.15 4.03 32.18
C LYS A 17 -11.18 5.35 31.43
N LYS A 18 -10.73 6.44 32.05
CA LYS A 18 -10.58 7.74 31.39
C LYS A 18 -9.88 7.63 30.04
N ALA A 19 -10.56 8.07 28.98
CA ALA A 19 -9.96 8.19 27.66
C ALA A 19 -8.99 9.37 27.66
N ILE A 20 -7.87 9.20 26.99
CA ILE A 20 -6.83 10.22 26.86
C ILE A 20 -6.56 10.57 25.40
N THR A 21 -7.06 9.76 24.47
CA THR A 21 -6.85 9.92 23.04
C THR A 21 -7.97 9.22 22.28
N LYS A 22 -8.06 9.53 21.00
CA LYS A 22 -8.88 8.74 20.08
C LYS A 22 -7.98 7.78 19.33
N THR A 23 -8.44 6.55 19.10
CA THR A 23 -7.74 5.64 18.18
C THR A 23 -7.70 6.26 16.79
N SER A 24 -6.88 5.71 15.89
CA SER A 24 -6.91 6.08 14.47
C SER A 24 -8.30 5.99 13.81
N GLN A 25 -9.23 5.27 14.45
CA GLN A 25 -10.61 5.06 14.03
C GLN A 25 -11.63 5.98 14.75
N GLY A 26 -11.17 6.92 15.59
CA GLY A 26 -12.01 7.93 16.23
C GLY A 26 -12.64 7.53 17.57
N PHE A 27 -12.36 6.32 18.08
CA PHE A 27 -12.89 5.85 19.36
C PHE A 27 -12.10 6.40 20.54
N ASN A 28 -12.79 6.86 21.57
CA ASN A 28 -12.17 7.23 22.84
C ASN A 28 -11.42 6.03 23.43
N SER A 29 -10.13 6.19 23.69
CA SER A 29 -9.25 5.12 24.14
C SER A 29 -8.27 5.60 25.22
N CYS A 30 -7.90 4.68 26.10
CA CYS A 30 -6.83 4.89 27.07
C CYS A 30 -5.47 4.54 26.45
N ASN A 31 -4.37 4.83 27.16
CA ASN A 31 -3.01 4.56 26.67
C ASN A 31 -2.78 3.08 26.31
N SER A 32 -3.41 2.16 27.03
CA SER A 32 -3.31 0.72 26.78
C SER A 32 -4.01 0.27 25.51
N HIS A 33 -4.99 1.05 25.02
CA HIS A 33 -5.88 0.67 23.92
C HIS A 33 -5.81 1.62 22.72
N LYS A 34 -4.91 2.60 22.74
CA LYS A 34 -4.74 3.59 21.65
C LYS A 34 -4.39 2.98 20.29
N ASN A 35 -3.82 1.78 20.29
CA ASN A 35 -3.36 1.05 19.09
C ASN A 35 -4.24 -0.16 18.72
N ILE A 36 -5.32 -0.44 19.46
CA ILE A 36 -6.21 -1.56 19.14
C ILE A 36 -6.98 -1.25 17.85
N LYS A 37 -6.96 -2.22 16.93
CA LYS A 37 -7.78 -2.25 15.72
C LYS A 37 -8.77 -3.39 15.86
N LEU A 38 -10.06 -3.11 15.67
CA LEU A 38 -11.11 -4.12 15.72
C LEU A 38 -11.26 -4.76 14.33
N ASN A 39 -10.83 -6.01 14.19
CA ASN A 39 -11.17 -6.85 13.05
C ASN A 39 -12.32 -7.78 13.49
N ARG A 40 -13.44 -7.76 12.75
CA ARG A 40 -14.71 -8.48 13.00
C ARG A 40 -15.61 -7.92 14.14
N PRO A 41 -16.93 -8.21 14.12
CA PRO A 41 -17.86 -7.89 15.21
C PRO A 41 -17.67 -8.89 16.37
N GLU A 42 -16.43 -8.98 16.83
CA GLU A 42 -16.07 -9.71 18.02
C GLU A 42 -15.97 -8.69 19.14
N CYS A 43 -16.48 -9.06 20.32
CA CYS A 43 -16.25 -8.27 21.50
C CYS A 43 -14.73 -8.16 21.73
N ILE A 44 -14.28 -7.08 22.37
CA ILE A 44 -12.85 -6.83 22.65
C ILE A 44 -12.17 -7.99 23.38
N CYS A 45 -12.92 -8.79 24.14
CA CYS A 45 -12.41 -10.00 24.80
C CYS A 45 -12.25 -11.22 23.85
N GLY A 46 -12.50 -11.08 22.55
CA GLY A 46 -12.53 -12.16 21.57
C GLY A 46 -13.84 -12.98 21.58
N GLY A 47 -14.86 -12.54 22.32
CA GLY A 47 -16.13 -13.25 22.43
C GLY A 47 -17.11 -12.91 21.31
N SER A 48 -17.98 -13.85 20.98
CA SER A 48 -19.01 -13.64 19.96
C SER A 48 -20.14 -12.76 20.51
N LEU A 49 -20.64 -11.85 19.68
CA LEU A 49 -21.76 -10.99 20.01
C LEU A 49 -23.08 -11.65 19.57
N LYS A 50 -24.01 -11.82 20.50
CA LYS A 50 -25.35 -12.39 20.27
C LYS A 50 -26.42 -11.33 20.47
N LYS A 51 -27.35 -11.19 19.53
CA LYS A 51 -28.49 -10.27 19.65
C LYS A 51 -29.39 -10.69 20.82
N SER A 52 -29.89 -9.73 21.59
CA SER A 52 -30.74 -9.98 22.76
C SER A 52 -32.06 -9.22 22.67
N GLY A 53 -33.15 -9.95 22.44
CA GLY A 53 -34.50 -9.39 22.38
C GLY A 53 -34.78 -8.61 21.10
N ASP A 54 -35.85 -7.80 21.14
CA ASP A 54 -36.31 -6.95 20.03
C ASP A 54 -35.51 -5.66 19.89
N GLU A 55 -34.80 -5.25 20.96
CA GLU A 55 -33.92 -4.09 20.93
C GLU A 55 -32.63 -4.40 20.16
N GLU A 56 -32.06 -3.37 19.55
CA GLU A 56 -30.83 -3.39 18.74
C GLU A 56 -29.55 -3.54 19.61
N VAL A 57 -29.59 -4.47 20.57
CA VAL A 57 -28.56 -4.69 21.59
C VAL A 57 -27.95 -6.09 21.45
N PHE A 58 -26.63 -6.15 21.53
CA PHE A 58 -25.83 -7.36 21.37
C PHE A 58 -25.02 -7.64 22.63
N ASN A 59 -25.10 -8.86 23.15
CA ASN A 59 -24.39 -9.30 24.33
C ASN A 59 -23.19 -10.17 23.93
N CYS A 60 -22.03 -9.92 24.52
CA CYS A 60 -20.88 -10.81 24.41
C CYS A 60 -21.12 -12.10 25.20
N ASP A 61 -20.89 -13.25 24.60
CA ASP A 61 -20.97 -14.55 25.27
C ASP A 61 -19.85 -14.80 26.30
N LEU A 62 -18.69 -14.17 26.15
CA LEU A 62 -17.57 -14.31 27.08
C LEU A 62 -17.60 -13.33 28.25
N CYS A 63 -17.82 -12.03 27.99
CA CYS A 63 -17.77 -11.00 29.03
C CYS A 63 -19.11 -10.37 29.38
N HIS A 64 -20.19 -10.80 28.71
CA HIS A 64 -21.57 -10.36 28.96
C HIS A 64 -21.82 -8.86 28.80
N LYS A 65 -20.88 -8.11 28.21
CA LYS A 65 -21.07 -6.69 27.88
C LYS A 65 -22.05 -6.51 26.74
N GLN A 66 -22.82 -5.42 26.81
CA GLN A 66 -23.80 -5.03 25.82
C GLN A 66 -23.22 -4.02 24.82
N TRP A 67 -23.57 -4.17 23.55
CA TRP A 67 -23.15 -3.34 22.42
C TRP A 67 -24.38 -2.93 21.62
N THR A 68 -24.44 -1.70 21.10
CA THR A 68 -25.56 -1.24 20.26
C THR A 68 -25.25 -1.42 18.77
N THR A 69 -26.29 -1.43 17.94
CA THR A 69 -26.19 -1.44 16.46
C THR A 69 -25.33 -0.33 15.90
N ASP A 70 -25.39 0.89 16.43
CA ASP A 70 -24.53 2.00 16.01
C ASP A 70 -23.04 1.66 16.11
N VAL A 71 -22.65 0.93 17.17
CA VAL A 71 -21.28 0.49 17.36
C VAL A 71 -20.92 -0.63 16.39
N LEU A 72 -21.85 -1.54 16.08
CA LEU A 72 -21.66 -2.58 15.06
C LEU A 72 -21.53 -2.01 13.64
N PHE A 73 -22.37 -1.05 13.25
CA PHE A 73 -22.30 -0.39 11.95
C PHE A 73 -21.00 0.41 11.79
N ALA A 74 -20.52 1.05 12.86
CA ALA A 74 -19.22 1.70 12.88
C ALA A 74 -18.08 0.68 12.69
N GLN A 75 -18.13 -0.45 13.41
CA GLN A 75 -17.17 -1.55 13.28
C GLN A 75 -17.15 -2.15 11.86
N GLU A 76 -18.31 -2.37 11.25
CA GLU A 76 -18.43 -2.91 9.89
C GLU A 76 -17.84 -1.96 8.84
N LYS A 77 -18.17 -0.66 8.91
CA LYS A 77 -17.61 0.36 8.01
C LYS A 77 -16.10 0.46 8.13
N ILE A 78 -15.55 0.29 9.34
CA ILE A 78 -14.11 0.30 9.59
C ILE A 78 -13.46 -0.95 8.99
N ALA A 79 -14.01 -2.14 9.25
CA ALA A 79 -13.49 -3.40 8.71
C ALA A 79 -13.49 -3.41 7.17
N LEU A 80 -14.55 -2.88 6.54
CA LEU A 80 -14.63 -2.72 5.09
C LEU A 80 -13.56 -1.77 4.55
N LYS A 81 -13.33 -0.64 5.22
CA LYS A 81 -12.27 0.30 4.86
C LYS A 81 -10.88 -0.34 5.01
N GLU A 82 -10.61 -1.03 6.10
CA GLU A 82 -9.33 -1.71 6.33
C GLU A 82 -9.07 -2.80 5.29
N HIS A 83 -10.04 -3.68 5.02
CA HIS A 83 -9.95 -4.71 4.00
C HIS A 83 -9.68 -4.11 2.61
N HIS A 84 -10.40 -3.04 2.24
CA HIS A 84 -10.16 -2.34 0.98
C HIS A 84 -8.76 -1.73 0.92
N THR A 85 -8.28 -1.11 2.01
CA THR A 85 -6.92 -0.56 2.05
C THR A 85 -5.85 -1.63 1.95
N ASN A 86 -6.03 -2.77 2.62
CA ASN A 86 -5.10 -3.91 2.57
C ASN A 86 -5.06 -4.55 1.18
N LYS A 87 -6.22 -4.64 0.51
CA LYS A 87 -6.29 -5.07 -0.89
C LYS A 87 -5.50 -4.13 -1.80
N LEU A 88 -5.71 -2.82 -1.66
CA LEU A 88 -4.99 -1.81 -2.46
C LEU A 88 -3.47 -1.80 -2.18
N THR A 89 -3.04 -2.04 -0.94
CA THR A 89 -1.60 -2.15 -0.63
C THR A 89 -1.01 -3.40 -1.25
N PHE A 90 -1.68 -4.55 -1.15
CA PHE A 90 -1.23 -5.79 -1.78
C PHE A 90 -1.11 -5.68 -3.31
N GLU A 91 -2.12 -5.10 -3.98
CA GLU A 91 -2.09 -4.84 -5.42
C GLU A 91 -0.94 -3.92 -5.82
N LYS A 92 -0.65 -2.88 -5.01
CA LYS A 92 0.49 -1.99 -5.25
C LYS A 92 1.83 -2.68 -5.09
N ILE A 93 1.97 -3.58 -4.11
CA ILE A 93 3.20 -4.35 -3.87
C ILE A 93 3.47 -5.29 -5.04
N ASN A 94 2.46 -6.07 -5.46
CA ASN A 94 2.61 -7.00 -6.60
C ASN A 94 2.93 -6.26 -7.88
N LYS A 95 2.20 -5.19 -8.19
CA LYS A 95 2.52 -4.35 -9.35
C LYS A 95 3.94 -3.79 -9.28
N SER A 96 4.44 -3.44 -8.10
CA SER A 96 5.81 -2.99 -7.93
C SER A 96 6.84 -4.09 -8.20
N LYS A 97 6.55 -5.34 -7.82
CA LYS A 97 7.38 -6.52 -8.10
C LYS A 97 7.43 -6.82 -9.60
N ASP A 98 6.30 -6.78 -10.29
CA ASP A 98 6.22 -7.04 -11.73
C ASP A 98 7.04 -6.02 -12.56
N LEU A 99 7.13 -4.77 -12.10
CA LEU A 99 7.89 -3.71 -12.78
C LEU A 99 9.41 -3.83 -12.63
N ILE A 100 9.89 -4.60 -11.64
CA ILE A 100 11.33 -4.78 -11.36
C ILE A 100 11.81 -6.19 -11.69
N SER A 101 10.90 -7.12 -12.00
CA SER A 101 11.26 -8.48 -12.40
C SER A 101 11.89 -8.51 -13.79
N ASP A 102 12.60 -9.59 -14.05
CA ASP A 102 13.11 -9.90 -15.38
C ASP A 102 11.96 -10.09 -16.38
N VAL A 103 12.14 -9.53 -17.58
CA VAL A 103 11.27 -9.77 -18.71
C VAL A 103 11.58 -11.12 -19.35
N SER A 104 10.64 -11.64 -20.14
CA SER A 104 10.86 -12.85 -20.92
C SER A 104 11.97 -12.67 -21.97
N CYS A 105 12.63 -13.76 -22.36
CA CYS A 105 13.79 -13.73 -23.24
C CYS A 105 13.52 -13.12 -24.63
N ASP A 106 12.28 -13.14 -25.09
CA ASP A 106 11.80 -12.53 -26.34
C ASP A 106 11.62 -11.00 -26.24
N LYS A 107 11.73 -10.42 -25.05
CA LYS A 107 11.50 -8.99 -24.77
C LYS A 107 12.72 -8.26 -24.20
N LEU A 108 13.89 -8.89 -24.26
CA LEU A 108 15.14 -8.29 -23.84
C LEU A 108 15.44 -7.03 -24.66
N PHE A 109 16.10 -6.05 -24.04
CA PHE A 109 16.59 -4.88 -24.74
C PHE A 109 18.03 -5.13 -25.21
N TYR A 110 18.27 -4.94 -26.50
CA TYR A 110 19.59 -5.11 -27.11
C TYR A 110 20.21 -3.76 -27.40
N CYS A 111 21.29 -3.44 -26.70
CA CYS A 111 22.07 -2.22 -26.91
C CYS A 111 23.00 -2.38 -28.13
N SER A 112 23.34 -1.26 -28.78
CA SER A 112 24.23 -1.29 -29.95
C SER A 112 25.68 -1.70 -29.65
N ASP A 113 26.07 -1.73 -28.37
CA ASP A 113 27.37 -2.23 -27.90
C ASP A 113 27.38 -3.72 -27.55
N GLY A 114 26.26 -4.42 -27.78
CA GLY A 114 26.09 -5.85 -27.46
C GLY A 114 25.60 -6.11 -26.03
N THR A 115 25.43 -5.08 -25.19
CA THR A 115 24.84 -5.23 -23.86
C THR A 115 23.37 -5.64 -23.99
N ILE A 116 22.94 -6.58 -23.15
CA ILE A 116 21.55 -7.04 -23.10
C ILE A 116 20.98 -6.67 -21.72
N LEU A 117 19.79 -6.08 -21.70
CA LEU A 117 19.11 -5.67 -20.47
C LEU A 117 17.79 -6.42 -20.34
N LYS A 118 17.55 -7.01 -19.16
CA LYS A 118 16.33 -7.79 -18.89
C LYS A 118 15.36 -7.14 -17.92
N ASN A 119 15.77 -6.10 -17.20
CA ASN A 119 14.92 -5.44 -16.21
C ASN A 119 15.30 -3.95 -16.03
N LEU A 120 14.51 -3.26 -15.19
CA LEU A 120 14.71 -1.84 -14.93
C LEU A 120 15.98 -1.52 -14.12
N ASP A 121 16.41 -2.45 -13.27
CA ASP A 121 17.59 -2.29 -12.42
C ASP A 121 18.88 -2.33 -13.25
N GLU A 122 18.97 -3.25 -14.21
CA GLU A 122 20.06 -3.33 -15.18
C GLU A 122 20.10 -2.10 -16.07
N LEU A 123 18.96 -1.64 -16.60
CA LEU A 123 18.89 -0.40 -17.35
C LEU A 123 19.38 0.79 -16.51
N CYS A 124 19.03 0.84 -15.22
CA CYS A 124 19.51 1.88 -14.32
C CYS A 124 21.03 1.84 -14.14
N ARG A 125 21.63 0.66 -13.95
CA ARG A 125 23.09 0.52 -13.83
C ARG A 125 23.78 0.87 -15.15
N TYR A 126 23.28 0.36 -16.26
CA TYR A 126 23.81 0.61 -17.59
C TYR A 126 23.82 2.11 -17.94
N MET A 127 22.72 2.81 -17.65
CA MET A 127 22.60 4.25 -17.93
C MET A 127 23.61 5.12 -17.18
N LYS A 128 24.20 4.62 -16.09
CA LYS A 128 25.22 5.35 -15.31
C LYS A 128 26.52 5.49 -16.09
N ASP A 129 26.92 4.43 -16.80
CA ASP A 129 28.25 4.27 -17.38
C ASP A 129 28.23 4.15 -18.92
N ILE A 130 27.04 4.23 -19.54
CA ILE A 130 26.86 4.20 -21.00
C ILE A 130 27.68 5.29 -21.71
N THR A 131 28.34 4.92 -22.80
CA THR A 131 29.09 5.87 -23.63
C THR A 131 28.13 6.77 -24.42
N LYS A 132 28.57 8.00 -24.73
CA LYS A 132 27.76 8.97 -25.49
C LYS A 132 27.30 8.41 -26.84
N ASN A 133 28.19 7.71 -27.55
CA ASN A 133 27.89 7.18 -28.88
C ASN A 133 26.76 6.16 -28.84
N VAL A 134 26.78 5.24 -27.86
CA VAL A 134 25.73 4.23 -27.68
C VAL A 134 24.44 4.89 -27.21
N PHE A 135 24.51 5.88 -26.32
CA PHE A 135 23.33 6.63 -25.90
C PHE A 135 22.61 7.32 -27.07
N TYR A 136 23.35 8.04 -27.92
CA TYR A 136 22.78 8.75 -29.07
C TYR A 136 22.31 7.83 -30.20
N TYR A 137 22.73 6.56 -30.21
CA TYR A 137 22.16 5.56 -31.10
C TYR A 137 20.67 5.33 -30.77
N HIS A 138 20.35 5.24 -29.49
CA HIS A 138 19.02 4.93 -28.97
C HIS A 138 18.15 6.16 -28.66
N VAL A 139 18.76 7.31 -28.45
CA VAL A 139 18.08 8.57 -28.07
C VAL A 139 18.39 9.65 -29.09
N LYS A 140 17.37 10.04 -29.84
CA LYS A 140 17.36 11.10 -30.86
C LYS A 140 16.22 12.08 -30.58
N ASP A 141 16.22 13.24 -31.24
CA ASP A 141 15.26 14.32 -30.94
C ASP A 141 13.78 13.89 -30.98
N SER A 142 13.42 12.93 -31.83
CA SER A 142 12.05 12.41 -31.96
C SER A 142 11.82 11.01 -31.38
N LYS A 143 12.87 10.33 -30.89
CA LYS A 143 12.82 8.90 -30.58
C LYS A 143 13.69 8.54 -29.37
N ASN A 144 13.15 7.72 -28.48
CA ASN A 144 13.87 7.22 -27.31
C ASN A 144 13.53 5.75 -27.09
N ASP A 145 14.40 4.86 -27.59
CA ASP A 145 14.21 3.40 -27.53
C ASP A 145 14.06 2.91 -26.08
N PHE A 146 14.81 3.50 -25.13
CA PHE A 146 14.71 3.13 -23.72
C PHE A 146 13.33 3.46 -23.15
N ALA A 147 12.77 4.61 -23.52
CA ALA A 147 11.43 5.00 -23.08
C ALA A 147 10.36 4.09 -23.70
N ASP A 148 10.50 3.74 -24.98
CA ASP A 148 9.56 2.85 -25.67
C ASP A 148 9.60 1.44 -25.07
N TRP A 149 10.79 0.90 -24.77
CA TRP A 149 10.92 -0.38 -24.08
C TRP A 149 10.31 -0.35 -22.67
N VAL A 150 10.55 0.71 -21.89
CA VAL A 150 9.96 0.86 -20.56
C VAL A 150 8.42 0.97 -20.62
N GLU A 151 7.87 1.57 -21.67
CA GLU A 151 6.43 1.68 -21.85
C GLU A 151 5.78 0.37 -22.30
N LEU A 152 6.36 -0.29 -23.30
CA LEU A 152 5.73 -1.41 -24.00
C LEU A 152 6.06 -2.76 -23.36
N VAL A 153 7.27 -2.91 -22.84
CA VAL A 153 7.74 -4.16 -22.24
C VAL A 153 7.59 -4.14 -20.72
N ILE A 154 8.15 -3.12 -20.05
CA ILE A 154 8.08 -3.00 -18.59
C ILE A 154 6.69 -2.50 -18.14
N ASN A 155 5.92 -1.85 -19.02
CA ASN A 155 4.59 -1.30 -18.73
C ASN A 155 4.58 -0.19 -17.65
N ASP A 156 5.68 0.56 -17.49
CA ASP A 156 5.74 1.78 -16.66
C ASP A 156 5.60 3.05 -17.50
N LYS A 157 4.39 3.31 -17.97
CA LYS A 157 4.05 4.47 -18.81
C LYS A 157 4.47 5.80 -18.19
N ARG A 158 4.40 5.92 -16.86
CA ARG A 158 4.78 7.15 -16.16
C ARG A 158 6.28 7.37 -16.20
N LEU A 159 7.06 6.30 -15.99
CA LEU A 159 8.51 6.37 -16.14
C LEU A 159 8.89 6.70 -17.57
N ALA A 160 8.36 5.98 -18.55
CA ALA A 160 8.60 6.22 -19.98
C ALA A 160 8.36 7.68 -20.38
N LYS A 161 7.21 8.25 -19.99
CA LYS A 161 6.90 9.68 -20.21
C LYS A 161 7.94 10.63 -19.62
N ASN A 162 8.53 10.29 -18.49
CA ASN A 162 9.60 11.09 -17.89
C ASN A 162 10.94 10.89 -18.60
N LEU A 163 11.26 9.66 -19.04
CA LEU A 163 12.49 9.38 -19.79
C LEU A 163 12.54 10.12 -21.13
N ARG A 164 11.41 10.26 -21.83
CA ARG A 164 11.32 11.03 -23.09
C ARG A 164 11.68 12.51 -22.96
N LYS A 165 11.72 13.06 -21.73
CA LYS A 165 12.13 14.45 -21.48
C LYS A 165 13.64 14.63 -21.36
N HIS A 166 14.41 13.55 -21.41
CA HIS A 166 15.85 13.57 -21.18
C HIS A 166 16.61 13.25 -22.46
N ASN A 167 17.56 14.11 -22.80
CA ASN A 167 18.47 13.98 -23.94
C ASN A 167 19.91 13.66 -23.52
N ASN A 168 20.13 13.32 -22.24
CA ASN A 168 21.43 12.93 -21.71
C ASN A 168 21.30 11.81 -20.68
N SER A 169 22.30 10.92 -20.67
CA SER A 169 22.32 9.72 -19.83
C SER A 169 22.28 10.03 -18.34
N LYS A 170 22.99 11.07 -17.88
CA LYS A 170 23.03 11.44 -16.45
C LYS A 170 21.67 11.83 -15.88
N ALA A 171 20.88 12.62 -16.61
CA ALA A 171 19.52 12.98 -16.20
C ALA A 171 18.60 11.76 -16.23
N MET A 172 18.71 10.94 -17.28
CA MET A 172 17.93 9.72 -17.42
C MET A 172 18.20 8.73 -16.28
N TYR A 173 19.48 8.53 -15.94
CA TYR A 173 19.93 7.72 -14.81
C TYR A 173 19.29 8.16 -13.49
N LYS A 174 19.29 9.47 -13.19
CA LYS A 174 18.66 9.98 -11.95
C LYS A 174 17.16 9.64 -11.89
N THR A 175 16.46 9.79 -13.02
CA THR A 175 15.03 9.47 -13.12
C THR A 175 14.77 7.98 -12.96
N LEU A 176 15.57 7.13 -13.59
CA LEU A 176 15.53 5.67 -13.44
C LEU A 176 15.80 5.26 -11.98
N LYS A 177 16.88 5.76 -11.38
CA LYS A 177 17.29 5.45 -10.01
C LYS A 177 16.18 5.78 -9.01
N ASN A 178 15.65 7.01 -9.06
CA ASN A 178 14.57 7.43 -8.17
C ASN A 178 13.32 6.56 -8.31
N ARG A 179 13.02 6.09 -9.53
CA ARG A 179 11.88 5.20 -9.76
C ARG A 179 12.15 3.80 -9.25
N ASN A 180 13.33 3.25 -9.51
CA ASN A 180 13.77 1.93 -9.07
C ASN A 180 13.79 1.84 -7.53
N ASP A 181 14.37 2.83 -6.85
CA ASP A 181 14.39 2.89 -5.38
C ASP A 181 12.97 2.88 -4.78
N ARG A 182 12.04 3.64 -5.37
CA ARG A 182 10.63 3.65 -4.93
C ARG A 182 9.92 2.33 -5.17
N LEU A 183 10.26 1.59 -6.23
CA LEU A 183 9.69 0.28 -6.51
C LEU A 183 10.24 -0.76 -5.54
N ASN A 184 11.56 -0.77 -5.32
CA ASN A 184 12.22 -1.67 -4.38
C ASN A 184 11.73 -1.48 -2.94
N THR A 185 11.56 -0.24 -2.47
CA THR A 185 11.00 0.02 -1.13
C THR A 185 9.56 -0.48 -0.96
N ARG A 186 8.78 -0.53 -2.04
CA ARG A 186 7.40 -1.04 -2.02
C ARG A 186 7.31 -2.55 -2.19
N ALA A 187 8.33 -3.17 -2.77
CA ALA A 187 8.36 -4.60 -3.05
C ALA A 187 8.90 -5.44 -1.87
N LYS A 188 9.63 -4.80 -0.94
CA LYS A 188 10.07 -5.37 0.35
C LYS A 188 8.90 -5.46 1.32
#